data_AF-A0AAN6TNL2-F1
#
_entry.id   AF-A0AAN6TNL2-F1
#
_cell.length_a   1.000
_cell.length_b   1.000
_cell.length_c   1.000
_cell.angle_alpha   90.00
_cell.angle_beta   90.00
_cell.angle_gamma   90.00
#
_symmetry.space_group_name_H-M   'P 1'
#
loop_
_entity.id
_entity.type
_entity.pdbx_description
1 polymer ?
#
loop_
_entity_poly.entity_id
_entity_poly.type
_entity_poly.pdbx_seq_one_letter_code
_entity_poly.pdbx_strand_id
1 'polypeptide(L)' 'MQWGCDVADQLFLPAWVEASPEGNYLYKRFGFYDLGRASEHFPGTIMRRDARRTVIEGGKGSV' A
#
# COMPACT_ATOMS: atom_id res chain seq x y z
N MET A 1 -1.13 8.49 -6.56
CA MET A 1 -1.08 7.19 -5.85
C MET A 1 0.11 6.34 -6.30
N GLN A 2 0.27 6.06 -7.59
CA GLN A 2 1.34 5.18 -8.11
C GLN A 2 2.74 5.51 -7.56
N TRP A 3 3.18 6.77 -7.70
CA TRP A 3 4.51 7.21 -7.24
C TRP A 3 4.80 6.86 -5.77
N GLY A 4 3.84 7.06 -4.87
CA GLY A 4 4.04 6.72 -3.45
C GLY A 4 4.14 5.22 -3.20
N CYS A 5 3.42 4.41 -3.97
CA CYS A 5 3.53 2.94 -3.92
C CYS A 5 4.88 2.48 -4.46
N ASP A 6 5.37 3.08 -5.54
CA ASP A 6 6.67 2.76 -6.14
C ASP A 6 7.82 3.07 -5.16
N VAL A 7 7.75 4.20 -4.46
CA VAL A 7 8.72 4.57 -3.42
C VAL A 7 8.66 3.58 -2.25
N ALA A 8 7.46 3.21 -1.78
CA ALA A 8 7.31 2.22 -0.71
C ALA A 8 7.88 0.85 -1.12
N ASP A 9 7.71 0.45 -2.38
CA ASP A 9 8.25 -0.79 -2.93
C ASP A 9 9.77 -0.79 -3.01
N GLN A 10 10.39 0.33 -3.42
CA GLN A 10 11.85 0.47 -3.45
C GLN A 10 12.48 0.35 -2.06
N LEU A 11 11.75 0.78 -1.04
CA LEU A 11 12.19 0.74 0.36
C LEU A 11 11.75 -0.54 1.09
N PHE A 12 11.03 -1.44 0.42
CA PHE A 12 10.47 -2.66 1.02
C PHE A 12 9.59 -2.38 2.25
N LEU A 13 8.83 -1.27 2.21
CA LEU A 13 7.98 -0.86 3.30
C LEU A 13 6.52 -1.26 3.06
N PRO A 14 5.81 -1.76 4.09
CA PRO A 14 4.35 -1.79 4.06
C PRO A 14 3.79 -0.37 4.15
N ALA A 15 2.56 -0.18 3.68
CA ALA A 15 1.88 1.11 3.72
C ALA A 15 0.48 0.99 4.34
N TRP A 16 0.06 2.04 5.05
CA TRP A 16 -1.28 2.19 5.62
C TRP A 16 -1.93 3.47 5.14
N VAL A 17 -3.25 3.42 4.93
CA VAL A 17 -4.06 4.60 4.63
C VAL A 17 -5.38 4.51 5.38
N GLU A 18 -5.94 5.65 5.74
CA GLU A 18 -7.35 5.76 6.12
C GLU A 18 -8.13 6.27 4.91
N ALA A 19 -9.00 5.42 4.37
CA ALA A 19 -9.80 5.74 3.19
C ALA A 19 -11.24 6.05 3.59
N SER A 20 -11.84 7.06 2.97
CA SER A 20 -13.29 7.26 3.08
C SER A 20 -14.05 6.10 2.39
N PRO A 21 -15.34 5.89 2.69
CA PRO A 21 -16.17 4.90 2.00
C PRO A 21 -16.14 5.02 0.47
N GLU A 22 -16.14 6.25 -0.04
CA GLU A 22 -16.16 6.57 -1.47
C GLU A 22 -14.78 6.37 -2.10
N GLY A 23 -13.70 6.61 -1.34
CA GLY A 23 -12.32 6.57 -1.79
C GLY A 23 -11.63 5.21 -1.70
N ASN A 24 -12.18 4.24 -0.97
CA ASN A 24 -11.51 2.95 -0.71
C ASN A 24 -11.18 2.18 -2.01
N TYR A 25 -12.03 2.27 -3.03
CA TYR A 25 -11.87 1.53 -4.27
C TYR A 25 -10.64 1.99 -5.06
N LEU A 26 -10.29 3.28 -4.94
CA LEU A 26 -9.05 3.79 -5.53
C LEU A 26 -7.84 3.06 -4.96
N TYR A 27 -7.76 2.92 -3.64
CA TYR A 27 -6.63 2.27 -2.98
C TYR A 27 -6.54 0.77 -3.27
N LYS A 28 -7.69 0.09 -3.42
CA LYS A 28 -7.73 -1.33 -3.82
C LYS A 28 -7.03 -1.58 -5.17
N ARG A 29 -7.12 -0.63 -6.11
CA ARG A 29 -6.41 -0.73 -7.41
C ARG A 29 -4.89 -0.71 -7.30
N PHE A 30 -4.33 -0.27 -6.17
CA PHE A 30 -2.89 -0.23 -5.92
C PHE A 30 -2.43 -1.32 -4.94
N GLY A 31 -3.27 -2.32 -4.66
CA GLY A 31 -2.92 -3.48 -3.82
C GLY A 31 -3.16 -3.29 -2.32
N PHE A 32 -3.89 -2.26 -1.92
CA PHE A 32 -4.36 -2.12 -0.54
C PHE A 32 -5.57 -3.01 -0.28
N TYR A 33 -5.62 -3.62 0.89
CA TYR A 33 -6.75 -4.41 1.39
C TYR A 33 -7.29 -3.82 2.70
N ASP A 34 -8.57 -4.09 2.97
CA ASP A 34 -9.26 -3.59 4.16
C ASP A 34 -8.70 -4.29 5.41
N LEU A 35 -8.23 -3.51 6.39
CA LEU A 35 -7.69 -4.01 7.65
C LEU A 35 -8.68 -3.82 8.81
N GLY A 36 -9.48 -2.74 8.78
CA GLY A 36 -10.46 -2.46 9.82
C GLY A 36 -11.13 -1.09 9.65
N ARG A 37 -11.95 -0.72 10.63
CA ARG A 37 -12.62 0.59 10.67
C ARG A 37 -11.65 1.66 11.21
N ALA A 38 -11.65 2.84 10.61
CA ALA A 38 -10.76 3.94 10.98
C ALA A 38 -11.07 4.54 12.35
N SER A 39 -12.30 5.02 12.56
CA SER A 39 -12.76 5.41 13.89
C SER A 39 -14.28 5.37 13.98
N GLU A 40 -14.80 5.65 15.17
CA GLU A 40 -16.25 5.84 15.37
C GLU A 40 -16.73 7.15 14.74
N HIS A 41 -15.89 8.20 14.74
CA HIS A 41 -16.22 9.55 14.28
C HIS A 41 -16.00 9.76 12.77
N PHE A 42 -15.23 8.89 12.13
CA PHE A 42 -15.02 8.88 10.68
C PHE A 42 -15.38 7.49 10.14
N PRO A 43 -16.38 7.37 9.24
CA PRO A 43 -16.80 6.07 8.69
C PRO A 43 -15.80 5.50 7.67
N GLY A 44 -14.50 5.77 7.84
CA GLY A 44 -13.44 5.29 6.97
C GLY A 44 -12.98 3.87 7.28
N THR A 45 -12.16 3.35 6.38
CA THR A 45 -11.51 2.04 6.48
C THR A 45 -10.00 2.26 6.59
N ILE A 46 -9.37 1.66 7.60
CA ILE A 46 -7.92 1.49 7.61
C ILE A 46 -7.61 0.41 6.59
N MET A 47 -6.78 0.74 5.63
CA MET A 47 -6.33 -0.19 4.60
C MET A 47 -4.82 -0.36 4.67
N ARG A 48 -4.34 -1.55 4.31
CA ARG A 48 -2.93 -1.90 4.32
C ARG A 48 -2.51 -2.47 2.98
N ARG A 49 -1.27 -2.16 2.58
CA ARG A 49 -0.56 -2.83 1.49
C ARG A 49 0.72 -3.43 2.06
N ASP A 50 0.95 -4.70 1.77
CA ASP A 50 2.16 -5.39 2.23
C ASP A 50 3.40 -4.92 1.46
N ALA A 51 4.55 -5.01 2.12
CA ALA A 51 5.84 -4.78 1.49
C ALA A 51 6.11 -5.81 0.38
N ARG A 52 6.81 -5.39 -0.67
CA ARG A 52 7.35 -6.31 -1.67
C ARG A 52 8.29 -7.31 -1.00
N ARG A 53 8.12 -8.61 -1.27
CA ARG A 53 8.90 -9.69 -0.64
C ARG A 53 10.20 -10.04 -1.37
N THR A 54 10.31 -9.68 -2.66
CA THR A 54 11.45 -10.04 -3.50
C THR A 54 12.39 -8.85 -3.67
N VAL A 55 13.68 -9.07 -3.47
CA VAL A 55 14.74 -8.11 -3.83
C VAL A 55 14.65 -7.77 -5.32
N ILE A 56 15.02 -6.53 -5.68
CA ILE A 56 14.92 -5.96 -7.02
C ILE A 56 15.41 -6.98 -8.09
N GLU A 57 14.52 -7.33 -9.03
CA GLU A 57 14.91 -8.03 -10.27
C GLU A 57 15.75 -7.08 -11.11
N GLY A 58 17.07 -7.12 -10.93
CA GLY A 58 17.98 -6.25 -11.68
C GLY A 58 19.25 -5.86 -10.93
N GLY A 59 20.04 -6.84 -10.49
CA GLY A 59 21.46 -6.64 -10.27
C GLY A 59 22.21 -7.30 -11.42
N LYS A 60 23.13 -6.59 -12.09
CA LYS A 60 24.14 -7.29 -12.92
C LYS A 60 24.81 -8.29 -11.99
N GLY A 61 24.62 -9.58 -12.24
CA GLY A 61 25.35 -10.62 -11.53
C GLY A 61 26.83 -10.27 -11.63
N SER A 62 27.45 -10.04 -10.48
CA SER A 62 28.89 -9.81 -10.39
C SER A 62 29.56 -11.08 -10.89
N VAL A 63 30.08 -11.05 -12.12
CA VAL A 63 31.00 -12.05 -12.66
C VAL A 63 32.41 -11.59 -12.34
#